data_AF-A0A7W8QRD8-F1
#
_entry.id   AF-A0A7W8QRD8-F1
#
_cell.length_a   1.000
_cell.length_b   1.000
_cell.length_c   1.000
_cell.angle_alpha   90.00
_cell.angle_beta   90.00
_cell.angle_gamma   90.00
#
_symmetry.space_group_name_H-M   'P 1'
#
loop_
_entity.id
_entity.type
_entity.pdbx_description
1 polymer ?
#
loop_
_entity_poly.entity_id
_entity_poly.type
_entity_poly.pdbx_seq_one_letter_code
_entity_poly.pdbx_strand_id
1 'polypeptide(L)'
;MRTIMPYGPAITVERDHVQEFYEAGGHTLIVWDEREDRVLVTTPMHALDASRMIIAGYEDRAWLEAITDVAEDADPYAVMAATFTEGARRDLRDWPTTRTLQAIWHDLRDELDQRDIHLAAAPETAAAGFLTDTYRWTEDPALKVRLDLGMNLASPAQAVIEADDDRGRITELTLGVSGPRRSLAVTTIAGALQTALGAIAGLPY
;
A
#
# COMPACT_ATOMS: atom_id res chain seq x y z
N MET A 1 -24.32 26.10 1.08
CA MET A 1 -23.69 26.52 2.35
C MET A 1 -22.95 25.30 2.90
N ARG A 2 -21.62 25.25 2.80
CA ARG A 2 -20.81 24.16 3.38
C ARG A 2 -20.60 24.50 4.85
N THR A 3 -21.24 23.75 5.74
CA THR A 3 -20.97 23.83 7.18
C THR A 3 -19.50 23.47 7.37
N ILE A 4 -18.69 24.40 7.86
CA ILE A 4 -17.32 24.12 8.28
C ILE A 4 -17.48 23.25 9.53
N MET A 5 -17.38 21.93 9.37
CA MET A 5 -17.28 21.03 10.51
C MET A 5 -15.92 21.29 11.17
N PRO A 6 -15.87 21.67 12.46
CA PRO A 6 -14.62 21.98 13.15
C PRO A 6 -13.72 20.74 13.35
N TYR A 7 -14.27 19.55 13.08
CA TYR A 7 -13.58 18.27 13.07
C TYR A 7 -13.84 17.64 11.69
N GLY A 8 -12.80 17.17 11.00
CA GLY A 8 -12.94 16.47 9.72
C GLY A 8 -13.77 15.18 9.85
N PRO A 9 -13.97 14.43 8.74
CA PRO A 9 -14.66 13.14 8.78
C PRO A 9 -14.06 12.22 9.84
N ALA A 10 -14.91 11.52 10.59
CA ALA A 10 -14.49 10.63 11.67
C ALA A 10 -14.30 9.22 11.13
N ILE A 11 -13.11 8.94 10.57
CA ILE A 11 -12.77 7.60 10.11
C ILE A 11 -12.75 6.67 11.32
N THR A 12 -13.55 5.61 11.25
CA THR A 12 -13.67 4.58 12.29
C THR A 12 -13.54 3.22 11.64
N VAL A 13 -12.47 2.51 11.95
CA VAL A 13 -12.30 1.10 11.61
C VAL A 13 -12.92 0.29 12.73
N GLU A 14 -13.90 -0.55 12.38
CA GLU A 14 -14.56 -1.43 13.32
C GLU A 14 -13.89 -2.81 13.34
N ARG A 15 -14.12 -3.56 14.42
CA ARG A 15 -13.66 -4.94 14.59
C ARG A 15 -13.99 -5.80 13.37
N ASP A 16 -15.22 -5.69 12.86
CA ASP A 16 -15.71 -6.53 11.76
C ASP A 16 -14.92 -6.27 10.46
N HIS A 17 -14.46 -5.03 10.22
CA HIS A 17 -13.58 -4.74 9.09
C HIS A 17 -12.22 -5.44 9.21
N VAL A 18 -11.65 -5.50 10.42
CA VAL A 18 -10.36 -6.18 10.64
C VAL A 18 -10.52 -7.69 10.50
N GLN A 19 -11.63 -8.23 11.01
CA GLN A 19 -11.92 -9.65 10.86
C GLN A 19 -12.11 -10.03 9.39
N GLU A 20 -12.93 -9.27 8.64
CA GLU A 20 -13.12 -9.47 7.20
C GLU A 20 -11.78 -9.37 6.44
N PHE A 21 -10.96 -8.36 6.75
CA PHE A 21 -9.63 -8.20 6.18
C PHE A 21 -8.71 -9.40 6.43
N TYR A 22 -8.74 -9.96 7.65
CA TYR A 22 -7.92 -11.13 8.00
C TYR A 22 -8.40 -12.40 7.28
N GLU A 23 -9.72 -12.61 7.22
CA GLU A 23 -10.34 -13.75 6.55
C GLU A 23 -10.14 -13.72 5.02
N ALA A 24 -10.11 -12.53 4.41
CA ALA A 24 -10.06 -12.34 2.97
C ALA A 24 -8.71 -12.68 2.30
N GLY A 25 -7.59 -12.72 3.03
CA GLY A 25 -6.31 -13.19 2.46
C GLY A 25 -5.31 -12.09 2.07
N GLY A 26 -4.28 -12.48 1.31
CA GLY A 26 -3.09 -11.66 1.03
C GLY A 26 -3.30 -10.44 0.13
N HIS A 27 -4.40 -10.42 -0.64
CA HIS A 27 -4.70 -9.39 -1.63
C HIS A 27 -5.84 -8.48 -1.18
N THR A 28 -5.81 -8.11 0.09
CA THR A 28 -6.89 -7.33 0.71
C THR A 28 -6.31 -6.09 1.36
N LEU A 29 -7.08 -5.01 1.33
CA LEU A 29 -6.79 -3.72 1.93
C LEU A 29 -8.01 -3.27 2.75
N ILE A 30 -7.76 -2.54 3.82
CA ILE A 30 -8.77 -1.72 4.49
C ILE A 30 -8.65 -0.31 3.93
N VAL A 31 -9.75 0.24 3.43
CA VAL A 31 -9.80 1.59 2.85
C VAL A 31 -10.93 2.42 3.45
N TRP A 32 -10.75 3.74 3.52
CA TRP A 32 -11.84 4.69 3.71
C TRP A 32 -12.18 5.37 2.39
N ASP A 33 -13.45 5.28 1.98
CA ASP A 33 -13.96 5.96 0.80
C ASP A 33 -14.51 7.33 1.19
N GLU A 34 -13.81 8.40 0.79
CA GLU A 34 -14.17 9.79 1.07
C GLU A 34 -15.53 10.19 0.49
N ARG A 35 -15.99 9.56 -0.61
CA ARG A 35 -17.28 9.91 -1.25
C ARG A 35 -18.46 9.40 -0.46
N GLU A 36 -18.30 8.20 0.09
CA GLU A 36 -19.35 7.48 0.79
C GLU A 36 -19.20 7.59 2.32
N ASP A 37 -18.10 8.18 2.78
CA ASP A 37 -17.70 8.35 4.18
C ASP A 37 -17.78 7.04 4.98
N ARG A 38 -17.22 5.96 4.42
CA ARG A 38 -17.25 4.63 5.03
C ARG A 38 -15.94 3.88 4.87
N VAL A 39 -15.65 3.01 5.83
CA VAL A 39 -14.55 2.05 5.75
C VAL A 39 -15.04 0.79 5.04
N LEU A 40 -14.19 0.20 4.19
CA LEU A 40 -14.46 -0.98 3.39
C LEU A 40 -13.23 -1.88 3.38
N VAL A 41 -13.47 -3.19 3.27
CA VAL A 41 -12.45 -4.18 2.95
C VAL A 41 -12.55 -4.49 1.46
N THR A 42 -11.43 -4.43 0.76
CA THR A 42 -11.43 -4.52 -0.71
C THR A 42 -10.11 -5.05 -1.25
N THR A 43 -10.10 -5.44 -2.53
CA THR A 43 -8.84 -5.78 -3.22
C THR A 43 -8.11 -4.52 -3.72
N PRO A 44 -6.77 -4.59 -3.92
CA PRO A 44 -5.97 -3.52 -4.50
C PRO A 44 -6.58 -2.92 -5.77
N MET A 45 -6.98 -3.74 -6.75
CA MET A 45 -7.64 -3.30 -7.98
C MET A 45 -8.81 -2.32 -7.74
N HIS A 46 -9.61 -2.56 -6.71
CA HIS A 46 -10.75 -1.69 -6.38
C HIS A 46 -10.33 -0.54 -5.45
N ALA A 47 -9.22 -0.64 -4.72
CA ALA A 47 -8.73 0.41 -3.84
C ALA A 47 -8.10 1.60 -4.58
N LEU A 48 -7.83 1.49 -5.89
CA LEU A 48 -7.07 2.49 -6.63
C LEU A 48 -7.81 3.82 -6.89
N ASP A 49 -9.11 3.93 -6.62
CA ASP A 49 -9.83 5.20 -6.77
C ASP A 49 -9.18 6.31 -5.90
N ALA A 50 -8.93 7.47 -6.49
CA ALA A 50 -8.34 8.62 -5.78
C ALA A 50 -9.19 9.12 -4.58
N SER A 51 -10.46 8.73 -4.45
CA SER A 51 -11.23 9.02 -3.24
C SER A 51 -11.03 8.03 -2.10
N ARG A 52 -10.16 7.02 -2.26
CA ARG A 52 -9.96 5.95 -1.28
C ARG A 52 -8.62 6.09 -0.58
N MET A 53 -8.67 6.37 0.71
CA MET A 53 -7.49 6.33 1.57
C MET A 53 -7.26 4.90 2.01
N ILE A 54 -6.07 4.37 1.75
CA ILE A 54 -5.67 3.05 2.23
C ILE A 54 -5.23 3.19 3.68
N ILE A 55 -5.83 2.38 4.56
CA ILE A 55 -5.60 2.40 6.01
C ILE A 55 -4.66 1.27 6.42
N ALA A 56 -4.84 0.09 5.84
CA ALA A 56 -4.04 -1.09 6.15
C ALA A 56 -3.95 -2.01 4.93
N GLY A 57 -2.87 -2.79 4.85
CA GLY A 57 -2.65 -3.82 3.85
C GLY A 57 -1.98 -5.06 4.42
N TYR A 58 -1.60 -5.99 3.56
CA TYR A 58 -1.00 -7.28 3.92
C TYR A 58 0.09 -7.22 5.00
N GLU A 59 1.00 -6.23 4.95
CA GLU A 59 2.08 -6.08 5.94
C GLU A 59 1.56 -5.92 7.37
N ASP A 60 0.37 -5.33 7.53
CA ASP A 60 -0.26 -5.11 8.83
C ASP A 60 -0.85 -6.40 9.43
N ARG A 61 -0.95 -7.49 8.63
CA ARG A 61 -1.43 -8.79 9.11
C ARG A 61 -0.44 -9.50 10.02
N ALA A 62 0.84 -9.44 9.71
CA ALA A 62 1.88 -10.02 10.56
C ALA A 62 1.83 -9.44 11.98
N TRP A 63 1.44 -8.17 12.08
CA TRP A 63 1.24 -7.52 13.37
C TRP A 63 0.00 -8.04 14.12
N LEU A 64 -1.10 -8.35 13.42
CA LEU A 64 -2.28 -8.96 14.01
C LEU A 64 -1.99 -10.36 14.56
N GLU A 65 -1.23 -11.16 13.84
CA GLU A 65 -0.79 -12.50 14.27
C GLU A 65 0.06 -12.41 15.55
N ALA A 66 1.03 -11.49 15.57
CA ALA A 66 1.87 -11.25 16.74
C ALA A 66 1.09 -10.79 17.98
N ILE A 67 0.02 -10.00 17.81
CA ILE A 67 -0.85 -9.58 18.93
C ILE A 67 -1.71 -10.75 19.40
N THR A 68 -2.24 -11.55 18.48
CA THR A 68 -3.10 -12.70 18.78
C THR A 68 -2.35 -13.75 19.60
N ASP A 69 -1.06 -13.95 19.35
CA ASP A 69 -0.21 -14.90 20.08
C ASP A 69 0.10 -14.45 21.53
N VAL A 70 -0.07 -13.17 21.86
CA VAL A 70 0.37 -12.58 23.14
C VAL A 70 -0.81 -12.13 24.02
N ALA A 71 -1.98 -11.85 23.44
CA ALA A 71 -3.12 -11.33 24.17
C ALA A 71 -4.00 -12.46 24.75
N GLU A 72 -3.85 -12.75 26.05
CA GLU A 72 -4.69 -13.75 26.75
C GLU A 72 -6.15 -13.27 26.97
N ASP A 73 -6.40 -11.95 27.07
CA ASP A 73 -7.70 -11.40 27.50
C ASP A 73 -8.30 -10.32 26.57
N ALA A 74 -7.59 -9.86 25.54
CA ALA A 74 -8.06 -8.80 24.64
C ALA A 74 -8.48 -9.37 23.28
N ASP A 75 -9.62 -8.90 22.74
CA ASP A 75 -10.02 -9.21 21.37
C ASP A 75 -9.02 -8.55 20.39
N PRO A 76 -8.15 -9.33 19.70
CA PRO A 76 -7.07 -8.77 18.90
C PRO A 76 -7.60 -7.93 17.73
N TYR A 77 -8.77 -8.29 17.19
CA TYR A 77 -9.43 -7.54 16.12
C TYR A 77 -9.90 -6.16 16.61
N ALA A 78 -10.42 -6.08 17.84
CA ALA A 78 -10.84 -4.81 18.42
C ALA A 78 -9.64 -3.89 18.74
N VAL A 79 -8.53 -4.46 19.22
CA VAL A 79 -7.28 -3.73 19.46
C VAL A 79 -6.75 -3.16 18.14
N MET A 80 -6.68 -3.99 17.11
CA MET A 80 -6.19 -3.59 15.79
C MET A 80 -7.09 -2.54 15.14
N ALA A 81 -8.41 -2.68 15.26
CA ALA A 81 -9.38 -1.71 14.77
C ALA A 81 -9.17 -0.33 15.41
N ALA A 82 -8.87 -0.29 16.73
CA ALA A 82 -8.53 0.94 17.42
C ALA A 82 -7.21 1.54 16.92
N THR A 83 -6.19 0.71 16.66
CA THR A 83 -4.92 1.21 16.09
C THR A 83 -5.09 1.75 14.67
N PHE A 84 -5.78 1.04 13.79
CA PHE A 84 -6.05 1.50 12.43
C PHE A 84 -6.90 2.77 12.42
N THR A 85 -7.85 2.89 13.33
CA THR A 85 -8.62 4.13 13.52
C THR A 85 -7.71 5.31 13.88
N GLU A 86 -6.77 5.12 14.82
CA GLU A 86 -5.85 6.18 15.23
C GLU A 86 -4.85 6.54 14.11
N GLY A 87 -4.32 5.54 13.41
CA GLY A 87 -3.48 5.72 12.23
C GLY A 87 -4.20 6.51 11.14
N ALA A 88 -5.41 6.10 10.76
CA ALA A 88 -6.22 6.79 9.77
C ALA A 88 -6.51 8.26 10.15
N ARG A 89 -6.75 8.55 11.44
CA ARG A 89 -6.95 9.93 11.92
C ARG A 89 -5.70 10.78 11.78
N ARG A 90 -4.52 10.20 12.04
CA ARG A 90 -3.24 10.89 11.84
C ARG A 90 -3.04 11.18 10.35
N ASP A 91 -3.26 10.18 9.51
CA ASP A 91 -2.98 10.26 8.07
C ASP A 91 -3.99 11.15 7.34
N LEU A 92 -5.20 11.33 7.89
CA LEU A 92 -6.22 12.27 7.38
C LEU A 92 -5.69 13.71 7.24
N ARG A 93 -4.70 14.10 8.06
CA ARG A 93 -4.04 15.41 7.95
C ARG A 93 -3.31 15.58 6.62
N ASP A 94 -2.63 14.52 6.18
CA ASP A 94 -1.80 14.49 4.98
C ASP A 94 -2.56 13.92 3.78
N TRP A 95 -3.80 13.45 3.98
CA TRP A 95 -4.66 12.86 2.96
C TRP A 95 -4.79 13.71 1.69
N PRO A 96 -5.01 15.05 1.73
CA PRO A 96 -5.10 15.83 0.49
C PRO A 96 -3.85 15.74 -0.41
N THR A 97 -2.67 15.69 0.20
CA THR A 97 -1.38 15.51 -0.49
C THR A 97 -1.26 14.08 -1.00
N THR A 98 -1.51 13.11 -0.12
CA THR A 98 -1.47 11.67 -0.44
C THR A 98 -2.39 11.35 -1.62
N ARG A 99 -3.65 11.78 -1.59
CA ARG A 99 -4.63 11.65 -2.67
C ARG A 99 -4.10 12.15 -4.02
N THR A 100 -3.44 13.31 -4.01
CA THR A 100 -2.88 13.90 -5.24
C THR A 100 -1.78 13.01 -5.81
N LEU A 101 -0.88 12.51 -4.96
CA LEU A 101 0.19 11.59 -5.35
C LEU A 101 -0.37 10.24 -5.82
N GLN A 102 -1.35 9.68 -5.12
CA GLN A 102 -2.01 8.43 -5.50
C GLN A 102 -2.64 8.52 -6.89
N ALA A 103 -3.29 9.64 -7.24
CA ALA A 103 -3.84 9.85 -8.58
C ALA A 103 -2.77 9.90 -9.69
N ILE A 104 -1.54 10.35 -9.37
CA ILE A 104 -0.40 10.36 -10.30
C ILE A 104 0.16 8.95 -10.51
N TRP A 105 0.04 8.07 -9.52
CA TRP A 105 0.60 6.71 -9.58
C TRP A 105 -0.43 5.60 -9.74
N HIS A 106 -1.71 5.97 -9.91
CA HIS A 106 -2.82 5.08 -10.19
C HIS A 106 -2.51 4.04 -11.26
N ASP A 107 -2.12 4.51 -12.46
CA ASP A 107 -1.87 3.64 -13.61
C ASP A 107 -0.72 2.65 -13.33
N LEU A 108 0.26 3.05 -12.52
CA LEU A 108 1.36 2.16 -12.13
C LEU A 108 0.89 1.04 -11.21
N ARG A 109 0.06 1.37 -10.23
CA ARG A 109 -0.51 0.37 -9.32
C ARG A 109 -1.39 -0.62 -10.06
N ASP A 110 -2.20 -0.14 -11.01
CA ASP A 110 -3.03 -1.00 -11.88
C ASP A 110 -2.16 -1.94 -12.72
N GLU A 111 -1.12 -1.42 -13.38
CA GLU A 111 -0.19 -2.23 -14.17
C GLU A 111 0.59 -3.25 -13.32
N LEU A 112 0.95 -2.91 -12.08
CA LEU A 112 1.62 -3.82 -11.16
C LEU A 112 0.66 -4.92 -10.66
N ASP A 113 -0.57 -4.56 -10.32
CA ASP A 113 -1.60 -5.52 -9.88
C ASP A 113 -1.94 -6.54 -10.99
N GLN A 114 -2.01 -6.10 -12.25
CA GLN A 114 -2.17 -6.97 -13.43
C GLN A 114 -1.01 -7.95 -13.65
N ARG A 115 0.14 -7.74 -12.97
CA ARG A 115 1.33 -8.61 -12.99
C ARG A 115 1.50 -9.37 -11.67
N ASP A 116 0.46 -9.45 -10.86
CA ASP A 116 0.45 -10.09 -9.55
C ASP A 116 1.42 -9.44 -8.53
N ILE A 117 1.77 -8.16 -8.74
CA ILE A 117 2.56 -7.34 -7.82
C ILE A 117 1.60 -6.35 -7.16
N HIS A 118 1.09 -6.72 -5.99
CA HIS A 118 -0.01 -6.02 -5.36
C HIS A 118 0.45 -5.13 -4.22
N LEU A 119 -0.25 -4.01 -4.01
CA LEU A 119 0.04 -3.10 -2.92
C LEU A 119 -0.25 -3.79 -1.58
N ALA A 120 0.73 -3.75 -0.68
CA ALA A 120 0.77 -4.55 0.54
C ALA A 120 0.74 -3.71 1.82
N ALA A 121 0.86 -2.38 1.73
CA ALA A 121 0.77 -1.49 2.90
C ALA A 121 0.10 -0.16 2.53
N ALA A 122 -0.32 0.58 3.55
CA ALA A 122 -0.74 1.96 3.38
C ALA A 122 0.42 2.81 2.81
N PRO A 123 0.19 3.63 1.77
CA PRO A 123 1.23 4.47 1.19
C PRO A 123 1.78 5.47 2.21
N GLU A 124 3.10 5.56 2.32
CA GLU A 124 3.77 6.51 3.21
C GLU A 124 4.09 7.80 2.43
N THR A 125 3.65 8.96 2.92
CA THR A 125 4.08 10.24 2.35
C THR A 125 5.25 10.83 3.11
N ALA A 126 6.39 10.96 2.44
CA ALA A 126 7.54 11.66 2.98
C ALA A 126 7.44 13.18 2.73
N ALA A 127 8.08 13.97 3.60
CA ALA A 127 8.32 15.38 3.32
C ALA A 127 9.09 15.50 1.98
N ALA A 128 8.73 16.51 1.17
CA ALA A 128 9.25 16.78 -0.20
C ALA A 128 8.49 16.15 -1.39
N GLY A 129 7.26 15.67 -1.19
CA GLY A 129 6.38 15.29 -2.31
C GLY A 129 6.71 13.93 -2.93
N PHE A 130 7.16 13.01 -2.09
CA PHE A 130 7.37 11.61 -2.43
C PHE A 130 6.33 10.75 -1.72
N LEU A 131 5.93 9.68 -2.40
CA LEU A 131 5.06 8.62 -1.92
C LEU A 131 5.86 7.33 -1.96
N THR A 132 5.92 6.60 -0.86
CA THR A 132 6.49 5.26 -0.83
C THR A 132 5.37 4.25 -0.82
N ASP A 133 5.30 3.46 -1.88
CA ASP A 133 4.41 2.31 -1.95
C ASP A 133 5.19 1.03 -1.62
N THR A 134 4.57 0.13 -0.88
CA THR A 134 5.13 -1.20 -0.58
C THR A 134 4.27 -2.25 -1.24
N TYR A 135 4.89 -3.14 -2.02
CA TYR A 135 4.24 -4.21 -2.78
C TYR A 135 4.75 -5.59 -2.37
N ARG A 136 3.93 -6.60 -2.60
CA ARG A 136 4.27 -8.03 -2.51
C ARG A 136 4.03 -8.70 -3.86
N TRP A 137 4.81 -9.72 -4.16
CA TRP A 137 4.64 -10.51 -5.37
C TRP A 137 3.98 -11.84 -5.04
N THR A 138 2.88 -12.18 -5.73
CA THR A 138 2.11 -13.39 -5.45
C THR A 138 2.91 -14.68 -5.64
N GLU A 139 3.83 -14.71 -6.62
CA GLU A 139 4.64 -15.91 -6.90
C GLU A 139 5.69 -16.20 -5.81
N ASP A 140 6.18 -15.16 -5.12
CA ASP A 140 7.11 -15.29 -4.01
C ASP A 140 6.77 -14.24 -2.93
N PRO A 141 5.86 -14.56 -1.99
CA PRO A 141 5.44 -13.65 -0.94
C PRO A 141 6.58 -13.25 0.01
N ALA A 142 7.72 -13.95 0.01
CA ALA A 142 8.89 -13.53 0.77
C ALA A 142 9.57 -12.30 0.14
N LEU A 143 9.29 -11.96 -1.12
CA LEU A 143 9.82 -10.76 -1.76
C LEU A 143 8.88 -9.56 -1.55
N LYS A 144 9.46 -8.49 -1.00
CA LYS A 144 8.84 -7.19 -0.80
C LYS A 144 9.49 -6.16 -1.72
N VAL A 145 8.70 -5.28 -2.31
CA VAL A 145 9.20 -4.17 -3.13
C VAL A 145 8.75 -2.86 -2.52
N ARG A 146 9.69 -2.02 -2.10
CA ARG A 146 9.43 -0.63 -1.75
C ARG A 146 9.72 0.25 -2.96
N LEU A 147 8.81 1.15 -3.29
CA LEU A 147 8.92 2.02 -4.45
C LEU A 147 8.70 3.47 -4.04
N ASP A 148 9.73 4.29 -4.16
CA ASP A 148 9.70 5.71 -3.90
C ASP A 148 9.33 6.48 -5.18
N LEU A 149 8.21 7.19 -5.10
CA LEU A 149 7.49 7.77 -6.21
C LEU A 149 7.34 9.28 -6.02
N GLY A 150 8.00 10.08 -6.85
CA GLY A 150 7.93 11.55 -6.78
C GLY A 150 6.65 12.13 -7.39
N MET A 151 6.44 13.44 -7.26
CA MET A 151 5.30 14.13 -7.90
C MET A 151 5.34 14.15 -9.44
N ASN A 152 6.49 13.83 -10.04
CA ASN A 152 6.69 13.86 -11.49
C ASN A 152 7.23 12.51 -11.96
N LEU A 153 6.61 11.97 -13.02
CA LEU A 153 7.01 10.75 -13.71
C LEU A 153 8.38 10.87 -14.41
N ALA A 154 8.89 12.09 -14.60
CA ALA A 154 10.24 12.33 -15.09
C ALA A 154 11.32 12.19 -14.01
N SER A 155 10.94 12.16 -12.73
CA SER A 155 11.85 11.82 -11.64
C SER A 155 12.08 10.31 -11.66
N PRO A 156 13.33 9.83 -11.52
CA PRO A 156 13.58 8.40 -11.34
C PRO A 156 12.75 7.86 -10.17
N ALA A 157 12.09 6.72 -10.37
CA ALA A 157 11.52 5.96 -9.27
C ALA A 157 12.65 5.13 -8.66
N GLN A 158 12.78 5.13 -7.34
CA GLN A 158 13.73 4.26 -6.65
C GLN A 158 12.98 3.05 -6.14
N ALA A 159 13.45 1.85 -6.50
CA ALA A 159 12.87 0.60 -6.07
C ALA A 159 13.87 -0.16 -5.20
N VAL A 160 13.44 -0.61 -4.04
CA VAL A 160 14.22 -1.50 -3.17
C VAL A 160 13.46 -2.82 -3.10
N ILE A 161 14.09 -3.90 -3.56
CA ILE A 161 13.56 -5.25 -3.46
C ILE A 161 14.24 -5.92 -2.27
N GLU A 162 13.46 -6.32 -1.29
CA GLU A 162 13.90 -6.95 -0.05
C GLU A 162 13.34 -8.38 0.01
N ALA A 163 14.18 -9.36 0.32
CA ALA A 163 13.70 -10.68 0.73
C ALA A 163 13.50 -10.70 2.25
N ASP A 164 12.34 -11.19 2.68
CA ASP A 164 11.90 -11.37 4.06
C ASP A 164 12.42 -12.69 4.67
N ASP A 165 13.45 -13.28 4.07
CA ASP A 165 14.15 -14.42 4.66
C ASP A 165 15.20 -13.93 5.68
N ASP A 166 15.63 -14.83 6.58
CA ASP A 166 16.65 -14.55 7.62
C ASP A 166 18.01 -14.05 7.06
N ARG A 167 18.14 -13.94 5.72
CA ARG A 167 19.35 -13.56 5.00
C ARG A 167 19.33 -12.10 4.54
N GLY A 168 18.18 -11.40 4.62
CA GLY A 168 18.08 -9.96 4.39
C GLY A 168 18.63 -9.51 3.04
N ARG A 169 18.34 -10.23 1.95
CA ARG A 169 18.85 -9.83 0.63
C ARG A 169 18.16 -8.55 0.18
N ILE A 170 18.93 -7.47 0.17
CA ILE A 170 18.50 -6.15 -0.34
C ILE A 170 19.09 -5.97 -1.74
N THR A 171 18.22 -5.84 -2.74
CA THR A 171 18.60 -5.40 -4.08
C THR A 171 18.01 -4.02 -4.31
N GLU A 172 18.87 -3.01 -4.45
CA GLU A 172 18.46 -1.66 -4.79
C GLU A 172 18.51 -1.46 -6.32
N LEU A 173 17.42 -0.94 -6.88
CA LEU A 173 17.26 -0.64 -8.29
C LEU A 173 16.86 0.82 -8.45
N THR A 174 17.62 1.57 -9.24
CA THR A 174 17.16 2.89 -9.71
C THR A 174 16.44 2.73 -11.04
N LEU A 175 15.13 2.95 -11.05
CA LEU A 175 14.29 2.87 -12.25
C LEU A 175 14.21 4.26 -12.88
N GLY A 176 15.17 4.53 -13.76
CA GLY A 176 15.16 5.74 -14.58
C GLY A 176 14.11 5.65 -15.66
N VAL A 177 13.10 6.53 -15.61
CA VAL A 177 12.09 6.59 -16.66
C VAL A 177 12.21 7.89 -17.41
N SER A 178 12.63 7.79 -18.67
CA SER A 178 12.61 8.91 -19.61
C SER A 178 11.74 8.50 -20.78
N GLY A 179 10.64 9.22 -20.99
CA GLY A 179 9.71 8.90 -22.06
C GLY A 179 8.71 10.02 -22.28
N PRO A 180 8.30 10.27 -23.54
CA PRO A 180 7.35 11.34 -23.86
C PRO A 180 5.90 11.02 -23.45
N ARG A 181 5.60 9.80 -22.98
CA ARG A 181 4.24 9.34 -22.62
C ARG A 181 4.23 8.61 -21.27
N ARG A 182 3.30 9.01 -20.39
CA ARG A 182 3.07 8.43 -19.06
C ARG A 182 2.81 6.92 -19.09
N SER A 183 1.98 6.43 -20.00
CA SER A 183 1.65 5.00 -20.09
C SER A 183 2.87 4.13 -20.40
N LEU A 184 3.76 4.57 -21.29
CA LEU A 184 4.99 3.85 -21.59
C LEU A 184 5.94 3.80 -20.40
N ALA A 185 5.99 4.88 -19.61
CA ALA A 185 6.80 4.95 -18.41
C ALA A 185 6.35 3.91 -17.37
N VAL A 186 5.04 3.85 -17.13
CA VAL A 186 4.41 2.89 -16.23
C VAL A 186 4.69 1.43 -16.62
N THR A 187 4.39 1.04 -17.87
CA THR A 187 4.62 -0.34 -18.33
C THR A 187 6.10 -0.72 -18.28
N THR A 188 7.00 0.25 -18.50
CA THR A 188 8.46 0.02 -18.39
C THR A 188 8.89 -0.25 -16.95
N ILE A 189 8.41 0.54 -15.98
CA ILE A 189 8.67 0.32 -14.55
C ILE A 189 8.17 -1.06 -14.13
N ALA A 190 6.92 -1.38 -14.44
CA ALA A 190 6.30 -2.63 -14.04
C ALA A 190 6.98 -3.85 -14.68
N GLY A 191 7.35 -3.78 -15.96
CA GLY A 191 8.12 -4.82 -16.63
C GLY A 191 9.52 -5.00 -16.07
N ALA A 192 10.20 -3.91 -15.71
CA ALA A 192 11.53 -3.97 -15.09
C ALA A 192 11.47 -4.63 -13.70
N LEU A 193 10.47 -4.26 -12.89
CA LEU A 193 10.25 -4.87 -11.57
C LEU A 193 9.94 -6.36 -11.69
N GLN A 194 9.01 -6.76 -12.56
CA GLN A 194 8.68 -8.18 -12.76
C GLN A 194 9.90 -8.98 -13.23
N THR A 195 10.72 -8.44 -14.13
CA THR A 195 11.95 -9.08 -14.59
C THR A 195 12.96 -9.25 -13.46
N ALA A 196 13.16 -8.22 -12.64
CA ALA A 196 14.08 -8.27 -11.51
C ALA A 196 13.61 -9.29 -10.46
N LEU A 197 12.33 -9.31 -10.12
CA LEU A 197 11.72 -10.27 -9.21
C LEU A 197 11.90 -11.72 -9.72
N GLY A 198 11.59 -11.98 -11.00
CA GLY A 198 11.79 -13.30 -11.60
C GLY A 198 13.26 -13.75 -11.62
N ALA A 199 14.19 -12.83 -11.87
CA ALA A 199 15.62 -13.13 -11.79
C ALA A 199 16.05 -13.45 -10.36
N ILE A 200 15.54 -12.71 -9.37
CA ILE A 200 15.82 -12.88 -7.93
C ILE A 200 15.29 -14.23 -7.42
N ALA A 201 14.07 -14.61 -7.79
CA ALA A 201 13.45 -15.88 -7.41
C ALA A 201 14.08 -17.10 -8.13
N GLY A 202 14.57 -16.93 -9.35
CA GLY A 202 15.23 -17.99 -10.12
C GLY A 202 16.69 -18.28 -9.72
N LEU A 203 17.29 -17.50 -8.82
CA LEU A 203 18.64 -17.75 -8.33
C LEU A 203 18.62 -18.87 -7.29
N PRO A 204 19.43 -19.96 -7.45
CA PRO A 204 19.52 -21.01 -6.45
C PRO A 204 20.10 -20.45 -5.13
N TYR A 205 19.42 -20.77 -4.01
CA TYR A 205 19.75 -20.37 -2.64
C TYR A 205 21.04 -20.98 -2.07
#